data_AF-A0A7X2IIY0-F1
#
_entry.id   AF-A0A7X2IIY0-F1
#
_cell.length_a   1.000
_cell.length_b   1.000
_cell.length_c   1.000
_cell.angle_alpha   90.00
_cell.angle_beta   90.00
_cell.angle_gamma   90.00
#
_symmetry.space_group_name_H-M   'P 1'
#
loop_
_entity.id
_entity.type
_entity.pdbx_description
1 polymer ?
#
loop_
_entity_poly.entity_id
_entity_poly.type
_entity_poly.pdbx_seq_one_letter_code
_entity_poly.pdbx_strand_id
1 'polypeptide(L)'
;MDNKKRSRLEQCLGFRKTGESFLDVASVESNPFFMLFNYDAEKLCELLTDGKVEFAIADSIRRQAVSVGSEQAVVIYKGMLDAIFKIAARIVETGALIQLNENFRKSMKTPQHAQTARALLDETADFSWDETEYPWIKKREQQVIFMFSSNLLYRLVILHELGHLWHNHGERNELIDSINIDEMFGNSQAGSIESQARELIADNFAFDHLFAFTSFNLESQRFDEIGRFLFTNLVPDKYELAVFCLQMAFVYFYFMDSESWRARSPSEWTHPPHPFRLQALYMAFLADGFGSIEKEHREQVFKRGVQLGDSTIERIFGTPNNLKWLSEMGQNSYKEHFEMLHKHLPRWTNIERIAW
;
A
#
# COMPACT_ATOMS: atom_id res chain seq x y z
N MET A 1 16.27 -4.14 17.25
CA MET A 1 17.14 -2.97 17.01
C MET A 1 18.01 -2.65 18.21
N ASP A 2 19.32 -2.52 18.01
CA ASP A 2 20.23 -2.09 19.09
C ASP A 2 20.07 -0.58 19.41
N ASN A 3 20.46 -0.18 20.63
CA ASN A 3 20.29 1.21 21.11
C ASN A 3 21.06 2.24 20.29
N LYS A 4 22.19 1.87 19.70
CA LYS A 4 23.03 2.80 18.92
C LYS A 4 22.37 3.09 17.57
N LYS A 5 21.93 2.05 16.86
CA LYS A 5 21.17 2.16 15.61
C LYS A 5 19.86 2.92 15.82
N ARG A 6 19.11 2.60 16.89
CA ARG A 6 17.91 3.34 17.27
C ARG A 6 18.18 4.84 17.40
N SER A 7 19.23 5.23 18.12
CA SER A 7 19.56 6.64 18.30
C SER A 7 19.97 7.35 17.01
N ARG A 8 20.64 6.66 16.08
CA ARG A 8 20.96 7.20 14.75
C ARG A 8 19.71 7.38 13.90
N LEU A 9 18.79 6.42 13.93
CA LEU A 9 17.51 6.55 13.23
C LEU A 9 16.67 7.70 13.78
N GLU A 10 16.57 7.86 15.10
CA GLU A 10 15.89 9.01 15.71
C GLU A 10 16.50 10.35 15.27
N GLN A 11 17.82 10.38 15.07
CA GLN A 11 18.51 11.56 14.53
C GLN A 11 18.18 11.78 13.05
N CYS A 12 18.25 10.75 12.22
CA CYS A 12 17.90 10.81 10.79
C CYS A 12 16.46 11.29 10.61
N LEU A 13 15.52 10.67 11.30
CA LEU A 13 14.09 11.01 11.20
C LEU A 13 13.73 12.34 11.85
N GLY A 14 14.68 13.01 12.52
CA GLY A 14 14.43 14.30 13.14
C GLY A 14 13.53 14.25 14.37
N PHE A 15 13.37 13.09 15.01
CA PHE A 15 12.49 12.87 16.18
C PHE A 15 12.78 13.84 17.32
N ARG A 16 14.03 14.26 17.51
CA ARG A 16 14.40 15.28 18.51
C ARG A 16 13.75 16.65 18.25
N LYS A 17 13.43 16.97 17.00
CA LYS A 17 12.78 18.23 16.61
C LYS A 17 11.26 18.12 16.67
N THR A 18 10.72 16.97 16.30
CA THR A 18 9.27 16.74 16.22
C THR A 18 8.66 16.28 17.55
N GLY A 19 9.48 15.76 18.47
CA GLY A 19 9.03 15.15 19.73
C GLY A 19 8.52 13.71 19.55
N GLU A 20 8.70 13.13 18.37
CA GLU A 20 8.28 11.76 18.06
C GLU A 20 9.24 10.73 18.69
N SER A 21 8.80 9.48 18.78
CA SER A 21 9.61 8.38 19.28
C SER A 21 9.26 7.08 18.58
N PHE A 22 10.00 6.00 18.81
CA PHE A 22 9.56 4.68 18.35
C PHE A 22 8.52 4.10 19.31
N LEU A 23 7.44 3.59 18.72
CA LEU A 23 6.31 3.00 19.40
C LEU A 23 6.73 1.71 20.12
N ASP A 24 6.39 1.59 21.40
CA ASP A 24 6.37 0.31 22.10
C ASP A 24 5.06 -0.41 21.75
N VAL A 25 5.11 -1.32 20.78
CA VAL A 25 3.92 -2.02 20.30
C VAL A 25 3.22 -2.85 21.39
N ALA A 26 3.95 -3.24 22.44
CA ALA A 26 3.38 -3.97 23.57
C ALA A 26 2.54 -3.08 24.49
N SER A 27 2.72 -1.76 24.45
CA SER A 27 1.94 -0.81 25.26
C SER A 27 0.66 -0.31 24.59
N VAL A 28 0.38 -0.72 23.34
CA VAL A 28 -0.81 -0.30 22.59
C VAL A 28 -2.00 -1.23 22.89
N GLU A 29 -2.62 -1.03 24.05
CA GLU A 29 -3.75 -1.88 24.50
C GLU A 29 -5.01 -1.73 23.64
N SER A 30 -5.21 -0.57 23.01
CA SER A 30 -6.42 -0.24 22.23
C SER A 30 -6.56 -1.00 20.92
N ASN A 31 -5.45 -1.54 20.39
CA ASN A 31 -5.45 -2.21 19.09
C ASN A 31 -4.46 -3.39 19.10
N PRO A 32 -4.97 -4.63 19.20
CA PRO A 32 -4.13 -5.83 19.31
C PRO A 32 -3.35 -6.14 18.04
N PHE A 33 -3.66 -5.49 16.90
CA PHE A 33 -3.01 -5.78 15.63
C PHE A 33 -1.65 -5.12 15.48
N PHE A 34 -1.31 -4.09 16.25
CA PHE A 34 0.02 -3.46 16.16
C PHE A 34 1.15 -4.48 16.36
N MET A 35 1.03 -5.35 17.37
CA MET A 35 2.02 -6.40 17.62
C MET A 35 2.09 -7.41 16.47
N LEU A 36 0.93 -7.82 15.92
CA LEU A 36 0.88 -8.78 14.81
C LEU A 36 1.48 -8.19 13.52
N PHE A 37 1.17 -6.93 13.21
CA PHE A 37 1.67 -6.25 12.02
C PHE A 37 3.15 -5.91 12.14
N ASN A 38 3.62 -5.54 13.34
CA ASN A 38 5.05 -5.40 13.60
C ASN A 38 5.80 -6.70 13.32
N TYR A 39 5.29 -7.82 13.85
CA TYR A 39 5.88 -9.14 13.59
C TYR A 39 5.89 -9.48 12.09
N ASP A 40 4.78 -9.24 11.38
CA ASP A 40 4.69 -9.51 9.95
C ASP A 40 5.72 -8.70 9.13
N ALA A 41 5.87 -7.40 9.42
CA ALA A 41 6.85 -6.56 8.74
C ALA A 41 8.30 -6.90 9.09
N GLU A 42 8.59 -7.23 10.35
CA GLU A 42 9.92 -7.74 10.75
C GLU A 42 10.27 -9.01 9.96
N LYS A 43 9.33 -9.95 9.85
CA LYS A 43 9.53 -11.17 9.06
C LYS A 43 9.66 -10.91 7.57
N LEU A 44 8.90 -9.96 7.03
CA LEU A 44 9.02 -9.60 5.63
C LEU A 44 10.39 -9.00 5.32
N CYS A 45 10.88 -8.08 6.17
CA CYS A 45 12.22 -7.50 6.04
C CYS A 45 13.32 -8.57 6.21
N GLU A 46 13.18 -9.45 7.21
CA GLU A 46 14.12 -10.54 7.46
C GLU A 46 14.24 -11.48 6.25
N LEU A 47 13.11 -11.92 5.69
CA LEU A 47 13.07 -12.86 4.58
C LEU A 47 13.59 -12.26 3.27
N LEU A 48 13.26 -11.01 2.97
CA LEU A 48 13.64 -10.37 1.69
C LEU A 48 15.07 -9.85 1.65
N THR A 49 15.67 -9.62 2.82
CA THR A 49 16.96 -8.95 2.91
C THR A 49 18.01 -9.77 3.64
N ASP A 50 17.72 -11.04 3.92
CA ASP A 50 18.54 -11.93 4.75
C ASP A 50 18.88 -11.30 6.12
N GLY A 51 17.89 -10.63 6.73
CA GLY A 51 18.04 -9.94 8.01
C GLY A 51 18.88 -8.66 7.99
N LYS A 52 19.22 -8.11 6.80
CA LYS A 52 20.02 -6.87 6.70
C LYS A 52 19.21 -5.62 7.01
N VAL A 53 17.92 -5.63 6.68
CA VAL A 53 17.01 -4.50 6.92
C VAL A 53 16.21 -4.75 8.19
N GLU A 54 16.19 -3.74 9.07
CA GLU A 54 15.37 -3.74 10.27
C GLU A 54 14.05 -2.99 10.05
N PHE A 55 13.04 -3.38 10.81
CA PHE A 55 11.74 -2.72 10.82
C PHE A 55 11.49 -2.02 12.15
N ALA A 56 10.80 -0.87 12.12
CA ALA A 56 10.31 -0.21 13.32
C ALA A 56 9.02 0.58 13.05
N ILE A 57 8.26 0.86 14.11
CA ILE A 57 7.08 1.73 14.06
C ILE A 57 7.38 3.03 14.80
N ALA A 58 7.15 4.17 14.15
CA ALA A 58 7.20 5.49 14.77
C ALA A 58 5.87 5.81 15.45
N ASP A 59 5.92 6.26 16.71
CA ASP A 59 4.77 6.78 17.44
C ASP A 59 4.47 8.21 16.98
N SER A 60 3.67 8.31 15.93
CA SER A 60 3.29 9.56 15.30
C SER A 60 2.02 9.39 14.47
N ILE A 61 1.18 10.42 14.46
CA ILE A 61 -0.10 10.46 13.75
C ILE A 61 0.07 10.62 12.23
N ARG A 62 1.29 10.87 11.75
CA ARG A 62 1.55 11.07 10.33
C ARG A 62 1.23 9.79 9.55
N ARG A 63 0.66 9.97 8.35
CA ARG A 63 0.40 8.88 7.39
C ARG A 63 1.59 8.73 6.46
N GLN A 64 2.67 8.18 6.99
CA GLN A 64 3.94 8.05 6.27
C GLN A 64 4.58 6.68 6.49
N ALA A 65 5.37 6.25 5.51
CA ALA A 65 6.39 5.24 5.64
C ALA A 65 7.68 5.80 5.03
N VAL A 66 8.83 5.32 5.51
CA VAL A 66 10.13 5.79 5.04
C VAL A 66 11.14 4.65 5.08
N SER A 67 12.05 4.69 4.11
CA SER A 67 13.25 3.86 4.03
C SER A 67 14.48 4.69 4.37
N VAL A 68 15.28 4.24 5.33
CA VAL A 68 16.52 4.89 5.76
C VAL A 68 17.71 4.06 5.30
N GLY A 69 18.23 4.37 4.12
CA GLY A 69 19.30 3.60 3.48
C GLY A 69 20.57 3.47 4.32
N SER A 70 21.02 4.56 4.94
CA SER A 70 22.24 4.60 5.77
C SER A 70 22.19 3.66 6.98
N GLU A 71 20.98 3.36 7.47
CA GLU A 71 20.77 2.48 8.61
C GLU A 71 20.15 1.14 8.21
N GLN A 72 19.85 0.92 6.93
CA GLN A 72 19.14 -0.27 6.43
C GLN A 72 17.90 -0.53 7.29
N ALA A 73 16.96 0.41 7.24
CA ALA A 73 15.72 0.32 8.02
C ALA A 73 14.50 0.78 7.23
N VAL A 74 13.36 0.13 7.48
CA VAL A 74 12.03 0.59 7.09
C VAL A 74 11.31 1.04 8.35
N VAL A 75 10.77 2.26 8.32
CA VAL A 75 10.00 2.83 9.42
C VAL A 75 8.63 3.22 8.91
N ILE A 76 7.58 2.70 9.55
CA ILE A 76 6.21 3.12 9.29
C ILE A 76 5.68 3.93 10.47
N TYR A 77 4.91 4.96 10.19
CA TYR A 77 4.31 5.79 11.22
C TYR A 77 2.98 5.18 11.67
N LYS A 78 2.69 5.24 12.97
CA LYS A 78 1.45 4.70 13.56
C LYS A 78 0.20 5.17 12.79
N GLY A 79 0.15 6.45 12.42
CA GLY A 79 -0.95 7.02 11.65
C GLY A 79 -1.18 6.37 10.28
N MET A 80 -0.14 5.84 9.62
CA MET A 80 -0.29 5.05 8.39
C MET A 80 -0.98 3.71 8.66
N LEU A 81 -0.62 2.99 9.73
CA LEU A 81 -1.33 1.77 10.13
C LEU A 81 -2.79 2.06 10.47
N ASP A 82 -3.06 3.12 11.24
CA ASP A 82 -4.42 3.53 11.58
C ASP A 82 -5.25 3.84 10.32
N ALA A 83 -4.66 4.53 9.34
CA ALA A 83 -5.30 4.77 8.06
C ALA A 83 -5.63 3.47 7.31
N ILE A 84 -4.70 2.50 7.27
CA ILE A 84 -4.92 1.18 6.67
C ILE A 84 -6.06 0.44 7.38
N PHE A 85 -6.08 0.45 8.72
CA PHE A 85 -7.15 -0.20 9.49
C PHE A 85 -8.51 0.45 9.23
N LYS A 86 -8.59 1.78 9.18
CA LYS A 86 -9.83 2.49 8.85
C LYS A 86 -10.33 2.16 7.44
N ILE A 87 -9.44 2.09 6.45
CA ILE A 87 -9.79 1.69 5.09
C ILE A 87 -10.33 0.25 5.07
N ALA A 88 -9.63 -0.69 5.71
CA ALA A 88 -10.05 -2.09 5.76
C ALA A 88 -11.37 -2.29 6.52
N ALA A 89 -11.55 -1.60 7.65
CA ALA A 89 -12.80 -1.58 8.40
C ALA A 89 -13.95 -1.08 7.53
N ARG A 90 -13.72 -0.01 6.76
CA ARG A 90 -14.71 0.56 5.86
C ARG A 90 -15.08 -0.38 4.70
N ILE A 91 -14.11 -1.09 4.14
CA ILE A 91 -14.36 -2.14 3.12
C ILE A 91 -15.33 -3.21 3.67
N VAL A 92 -15.10 -3.65 4.90
CA VAL A 92 -15.90 -4.71 5.56
C VAL A 92 -17.28 -4.19 5.93
N GLU A 93 -17.36 -3.01 6.56
CA GLU A 93 -18.60 -2.37 6.98
C GLU A 93 -19.55 -2.11 5.82
N THR A 94 -19.02 -1.69 4.66
CA THR A 94 -19.83 -1.38 3.48
C THR A 94 -20.09 -2.60 2.59
N GLY A 95 -19.44 -3.74 2.87
CA GLY A 95 -19.44 -4.90 1.98
C GLY A 95 -18.98 -4.54 0.58
N ALA A 96 -17.90 -3.76 0.48
CA ALA A 96 -17.42 -3.17 -0.76
C ALA A 96 -16.87 -4.20 -1.76
N LEU A 97 -16.42 -5.36 -1.27
CA LEU A 97 -15.90 -6.45 -2.09
C LEU A 97 -17.04 -7.20 -2.80
N ILE A 98 -17.38 -6.75 -4.01
CA ILE A 98 -18.51 -7.29 -4.78
C ILE A 98 -18.29 -8.71 -5.31
N GLN A 99 -17.04 -9.12 -5.42
CA GLN A 99 -16.65 -10.45 -5.86
C GLN A 99 -16.88 -11.53 -4.80
N LEU A 100 -17.21 -11.15 -3.55
CA LEU A 100 -17.58 -12.10 -2.52
C LEU A 100 -18.84 -12.87 -2.93
N ASN A 101 -18.89 -14.15 -2.53
CA ASN A 101 -20.06 -14.99 -2.73
C ASN A 101 -21.36 -14.25 -2.34
N GLU A 102 -22.38 -14.29 -3.20
CA GLU A 102 -23.59 -13.48 -3.05
C GLU A 102 -24.30 -13.71 -1.71
N ASN A 103 -24.31 -14.95 -1.22
CA ASN A 103 -24.93 -15.31 0.04
C ASN A 103 -24.22 -14.63 1.22
N PHE A 104 -22.89 -14.62 1.18
CA PHE A 104 -22.07 -13.95 2.18
C PHE A 104 -22.16 -12.42 2.08
N ARG A 105 -22.17 -11.87 0.86
CA ARG A 105 -22.32 -10.43 0.63
C ARG A 105 -23.64 -9.90 1.22
N LYS A 106 -24.74 -10.66 1.15
CA LYS A 106 -26.03 -10.29 1.75
C LYS A 106 -25.95 -10.18 3.28
N SER A 107 -25.11 -10.96 3.96
CA SER A 107 -24.95 -10.91 5.42
C SER A 107 -24.06 -9.76 5.92
N MET A 108 -23.42 -9.01 5.01
CA MET A 108 -22.55 -7.88 5.34
C MET A 108 -23.24 -6.51 5.31
N LYS A 109 -24.56 -6.44 5.11
CA LYS A 109 -25.29 -5.16 5.09
C LYS A 109 -25.34 -4.54 6.49
N THR A 110 -24.45 -3.60 6.76
CA THR A 110 -24.56 -2.66 7.88
C THR A 110 -25.10 -1.30 7.39
N PRO A 111 -25.80 -0.52 8.23
CA PRO A 111 -26.30 0.80 7.86
C PRO A 111 -25.16 1.69 7.36
N GLN A 112 -25.36 2.34 6.22
CA GLN A 112 -24.34 3.21 5.62
C GLN A 112 -24.42 4.60 6.23
N HIS A 113 -23.32 5.04 6.86
CA HIS A 113 -23.09 6.47 7.09
C HIS A 113 -22.32 7.05 5.90
N ALA A 114 -22.84 8.11 5.29
CA ALA A 114 -22.11 8.84 4.27
C ALA A 114 -20.86 9.48 4.93
N GLN A 115 -19.68 9.08 4.48
CA GLN A 115 -18.40 9.58 4.97
C GLN A 115 -17.54 9.94 3.77
N THR A 116 -16.76 11.02 3.84
CA THR A 116 -15.80 11.38 2.78
C THR A 116 -14.45 10.71 3.01
N ALA A 117 -13.59 10.63 2.00
CA ALA A 117 -12.23 10.10 2.16
C ALA A 117 -11.46 10.84 3.25
N ARG A 118 -11.57 12.18 3.24
CA ARG A 118 -10.98 13.06 4.25
C ARG A 118 -11.50 12.77 5.67
N ALA A 119 -12.80 12.54 5.83
CA ALA A 119 -13.38 12.22 7.13
C ALA A 119 -13.03 10.79 7.59
N LEU A 120 -12.81 9.86 6.66
CA LEU A 120 -12.32 8.52 7.01
C LEU A 120 -10.87 8.58 7.49
N LEU A 121 -10.04 9.39 6.83
CA LEU A 121 -8.61 9.50 7.12
C LEU A 121 -8.27 10.67 8.06
N ASP A 122 -9.18 11.06 8.94
CA ASP A 122 -8.92 12.08 9.95
C ASP A 122 -7.78 11.62 10.88
N GLU A 123 -6.69 12.37 10.89
CA GLU A 123 -5.47 12.10 11.67
C GLU A 123 -5.65 12.37 13.17
N THR A 124 -6.74 13.04 13.56
CA THR A 124 -7.03 13.34 14.97
C THR A 124 -7.68 12.19 15.72
N ALA A 125 -8.14 11.16 15.01
CA ALA A 125 -8.75 9.98 15.58
C ALA A 125 -7.88 8.75 15.32
N ASP A 126 -7.57 7.97 16.35
CA ASP A 126 -6.94 6.65 16.17
C ASP A 126 -7.99 5.63 15.68
N PHE A 127 -7.54 4.51 15.10
CA PHE A 127 -8.44 3.38 14.88
C PHE A 127 -8.70 2.64 16.20
N SER A 128 -9.97 2.40 16.52
CA SER A 128 -10.39 1.66 17.72
C SER A 128 -10.94 0.28 17.35
N TRP A 129 -10.44 -0.78 17.99
CA TRP A 129 -11.03 -2.11 17.88
C TRP A 129 -12.18 -2.25 18.89
N ASP A 130 -13.32 -1.62 18.60
CA ASP A 130 -14.49 -1.58 19.47
C ASP A 130 -15.72 -2.20 18.79
N GLU A 131 -16.29 -3.23 19.41
CA GLU A 131 -17.47 -3.94 18.91
C GLU A 131 -18.75 -3.08 18.88
N THR A 132 -18.81 -2.00 19.64
CA THR A 132 -19.93 -1.06 19.66
C THR A 132 -19.88 -0.13 18.46
N GLU A 133 -18.69 0.29 18.04
CA GLU A 133 -18.45 1.09 16.83
C GLU A 133 -18.50 0.21 15.58
N TYR A 134 -17.92 -0.98 15.66
CA TYR A 134 -17.78 -1.92 14.55
C TYR A 134 -18.44 -3.27 14.88
N PRO A 135 -19.76 -3.42 14.68
CA PRO A 135 -20.47 -4.68 14.98
C PRO A 135 -19.96 -5.89 14.20
N TRP A 136 -19.29 -5.67 13.07
CA TRP A 136 -18.66 -6.73 12.26
C TRP A 136 -17.51 -7.42 12.99
N ILE A 137 -16.93 -6.81 14.04
CA ILE A 137 -15.93 -7.45 14.89
C ILE A 137 -16.48 -8.74 15.50
N LYS A 138 -17.78 -8.87 15.75
CA LYS A 138 -18.35 -10.14 16.29
C LYS A 138 -18.45 -11.27 15.27
N LYS A 139 -18.23 -10.99 13.98
CA LYS A 139 -18.43 -11.92 12.88
C LYS A 139 -17.08 -12.37 12.34
N ARG A 140 -16.75 -13.63 12.59
CA ARG A 140 -15.44 -14.21 12.27
C ARG A 140 -15.04 -14.03 10.80
N GLU A 141 -15.95 -14.27 9.88
CA GLU A 141 -15.68 -14.15 8.45
C GLU A 141 -15.37 -12.69 8.03
N GLN A 142 -15.99 -11.72 8.70
CA GLN A 142 -15.72 -10.31 8.48
C GLN A 142 -14.38 -9.89 9.08
N GLN A 143 -14.01 -10.42 10.25
CA GLN A 143 -12.66 -10.27 10.79
C GLN A 143 -11.60 -10.84 9.82
N VAL A 144 -11.86 -11.99 9.19
CA VAL A 144 -10.93 -12.58 8.19
C VAL A 144 -10.74 -11.64 7.00
N ILE A 145 -11.80 -11.04 6.47
CA ILE A 145 -11.70 -10.06 5.38
C ILE A 145 -10.96 -8.81 5.82
N PHE A 146 -11.28 -8.28 7.01
CA PHE A 146 -10.57 -7.14 7.60
C PHE A 146 -9.06 -7.42 7.65
N MET A 147 -8.66 -8.55 8.23
CA MET A 147 -7.27 -8.93 8.39
C MET A 147 -6.58 -9.14 7.06
N PHE A 148 -7.24 -9.79 6.10
CA PHE A 148 -6.65 -10.05 4.78
C PHE A 148 -6.46 -8.75 3.97
N SER A 149 -7.47 -7.87 3.97
CA SER A 149 -7.37 -6.56 3.29
C SER A 149 -6.35 -5.63 3.95
N SER A 150 -6.39 -5.49 5.28
CA SER A 150 -5.43 -4.63 6.00
C SER A 150 -4.00 -5.13 5.85
N ASN A 151 -3.77 -6.44 5.93
CA ASN A 151 -2.44 -7.02 5.75
C ASN A 151 -1.89 -6.82 4.33
N LEU A 152 -2.72 -6.94 3.29
CA LEU A 152 -2.31 -6.64 1.91
C LEU A 152 -1.92 -5.18 1.72
N LEU A 153 -2.76 -4.25 2.20
CA LEU A 153 -2.48 -2.81 2.13
C LEU A 153 -1.19 -2.47 2.88
N TYR A 154 -1.01 -3.04 4.07
CA TYR A 154 0.19 -2.85 4.87
C TYR A 154 1.46 -3.39 4.19
N ARG A 155 1.41 -4.64 3.71
CA ARG A 155 2.54 -5.25 2.99
C ARG A 155 2.89 -4.46 1.73
N LEU A 156 1.90 -3.92 1.01
CA LEU A 156 2.16 -3.04 -0.14
C LEU A 156 3.06 -1.86 0.26
N VAL A 157 2.77 -1.19 1.38
CA VAL A 157 3.58 -0.08 1.91
C VAL A 157 4.98 -0.53 2.31
N ILE A 158 5.10 -1.61 3.09
CA ILE A 158 6.41 -2.10 3.53
C ILE A 158 7.27 -2.54 2.34
N LEU A 159 6.69 -3.24 1.37
CA LEU A 159 7.40 -3.68 0.18
C LEU A 159 7.80 -2.50 -0.72
N HIS A 160 7.01 -1.43 -0.76
CA HIS A 160 7.37 -0.19 -1.45
C HIS A 160 8.66 0.40 -0.84
N GLU A 161 8.72 0.54 0.48
CA GLU A 161 9.95 1.01 1.16
C GLU A 161 11.14 0.06 0.98
N LEU A 162 10.91 -1.25 1.03
CA LEU A 162 11.94 -2.23 0.71
C LEU A 162 12.41 -2.11 -0.74
N GLY A 163 11.54 -1.74 -1.68
CA GLY A 163 11.89 -1.46 -3.06
C GLY A 163 12.87 -0.29 -3.19
N HIS A 164 12.69 0.78 -2.40
CA HIS A 164 13.66 1.87 -2.33
C HIS A 164 15.03 1.41 -1.83
N LEU A 165 15.07 0.57 -0.79
CA LEU A 165 16.32 0.01 -0.28
C LEU A 165 16.98 -0.94 -1.28
N TRP A 166 16.21 -1.87 -1.86
CA TRP A 166 16.68 -2.85 -2.84
C TRP A 166 17.34 -2.19 -4.06
N HIS A 167 16.77 -1.08 -4.52
CA HIS A 167 17.28 -0.32 -5.66
C HIS A 167 18.29 0.78 -5.27
N ASN A 168 18.68 0.86 -4.01
CA ASN A 168 19.61 1.86 -3.46
C ASN A 168 19.20 3.30 -3.79
N HIS A 169 17.89 3.58 -3.75
CA HIS A 169 17.33 4.89 -4.10
C HIS A 169 17.80 6.03 -3.19
N GLY A 170 18.16 5.74 -1.92
CA GLY A 170 18.66 6.73 -0.96
C GLY A 170 20.16 7.01 -1.05
N GLU A 171 20.99 6.01 -1.36
CA GLU A 171 22.46 6.17 -1.42
C GLU A 171 22.93 6.84 -2.70
N ARG A 172 22.21 6.66 -3.81
CA ARG A 172 22.54 7.28 -5.11
C ARG A 172 22.28 8.79 -5.15
N ASN A 173 21.72 9.36 -4.08
CA ASN A 173 21.37 10.78 -3.98
C ASN A 173 22.23 11.48 -2.91
N GLU A 174 23.54 11.59 -3.14
CA GLU A 174 24.52 12.16 -2.19
C GLU A 174 24.32 13.66 -1.90
N LEU A 175 23.38 14.35 -2.55
CA LEU A 175 23.34 15.82 -2.52
C LEU A 175 22.23 16.48 -1.69
N ILE A 176 21.01 15.92 -1.49
CA ILE A 176 19.97 16.63 -0.70
C ILE A 176 19.04 15.71 0.13
N ASP A 177 18.75 14.46 -0.26
CA ASP A 177 17.70 13.65 0.39
C ASP A 177 18.18 12.27 0.87
N SER A 178 18.98 12.23 1.94
CA SER A 178 19.31 10.96 2.62
C SER A 178 18.10 10.32 3.34
N ILE A 179 16.98 11.04 3.39
CA ILE A 179 15.71 10.60 3.96
C ILE A 179 14.65 10.93 2.91
N ASN A 180 14.08 9.93 2.25
CA ASN A 180 12.88 10.14 1.45
C ASN A 180 11.73 10.29 2.46
N ILE A 181 11.43 11.53 2.88
CA ILE A 181 10.28 11.82 3.72
C ILE A 181 9.09 12.07 2.78
N ASP A 182 8.14 11.14 2.76
CA ASP A 182 6.85 11.26 2.06
C ASP A 182 5.95 12.32 2.74
N GLU A 183 6.35 13.59 2.73
CA GLU A 183 5.51 14.68 3.26
C GLU A 183 4.32 14.97 2.33
N MET A 184 3.18 14.32 2.62
CA MET A 184 1.89 14.53 1.93
C MET A 184 1.38 15.99 1.94
N PHE A 185 1.92 16.88 2.78
CA PHE A 185 1.38 18.24 2.98
C PHE A 185 2.40 19.39 3.10
N GLY A 186 3.68 19.19 2.74
CA GLY A 186 4.71 20.22 2.79
C GLY A 186 4.94 20.95 1.46
N ASN A 187 5.34 22.23 1.51
CA ASN A 187 5.84 23.00 0.36
C ASN A 187 7.17 22.40 -0.15
N SER A 188 7.12 21.26 -0.83
CA SER A 188 8.29 20.63 -1.45
C SER A 188 8.58 21.25 -2.83
N GLN A 189 9.87 21.42 -3.14
CA GLN A 189 10.33 21.68 -4.49
C GLN A 189 9.73 20.63 -5.42
N ALA A 190 9.27 21.05 -6.62
CA ALA A 190 8.76 20.15 -7.65
C ALA A 190 9.63 18.88 -7.74
N GLY A 191 9.00 17.70 -7.64
CA GLY A 191 9.71 16.43 -7.67
C GLY A 191 10.37 16.25 -9.03
N SER A 192 11.67 15.95 -9.02
CA SER A 192 12.38 15.67 -10.27
C SER A 192 11.78 14.43 -10.96
N ILE A 193 11.94 14.35 -12.28
CA ILE A 193 11.58 13.17 -13.07
C ILE A 193 12.22 11.90 -12.50
N GLU A 194 13.40 12.04 -11.88
CA GLU A 194 14.12 10.94 -11.25
C GLU A 194 13.45 10.49 -9.95
N SER A 195 12.97 11.42 -9.13
CA SER A 195 12.21 11.07 -7.93
C SER A 195 10.95 10.28 -8.29
N GLN A 196 10.18 10.77 -9.26
CA GLN A 196 8.99 10.10 -9.74
C GLN A 196 9.30 8.72 -10.36
N ALA A 197 10.43 8.55 -11.04
CA ALA A 197 10.86 7.26 -11.59
C ALA A 197 11.16 6.24 -10.48
N ARG A 198 11.79 6.68 -9.38
CA ARG A 198 12.08 5.84 -8.20
C ARG A 198 10.79 5.32 -7.56
N GLU A 199 9.77 6.18 -7.42
CA GLU A 199 8.44 5.79 -6.92
C GLU A 199 7.82 4.66 -7.74
N LEU A 200 7.84 4.78 -9.08
CA LEU A 200 7.27 3.76 -9.96
C LEU A 200 8.02 2.43 -9.89
N ILE A 201 9.34 2.47 -9.71
CA ILE A 201 10.16 1.27 -9.52
C ILE A 201 9.82 0.61 -8.18
N ALA A 202 9.70 1.39 -7.11
CA ALA A 202 9.30 0.90 -5.80
C ALA A 202 7.88 0.29 -5.83
N ASP A 203 6.93 0.90 -6.54
CA ASP A 203 5.58 0.35 -6.74
C ASP A 203 5.58 -0.99 -7.47
N ASN A 204 6.36 -1.09 -8.55
CA ASN A 204 6.47 -2.33 -9.32
C ASN A 204 7.14 -3.44 -8.48
N PHE A 205 8.21 -3.11 -7.75
CA PHE A 205 8.85 -4.02 -6.81
C PHE A 205 7.84 -4.49 -5.76
N ALA A 206 7.08 -3.55 -5.19
CA ALA A 206 6.12 -3.84 -4.14
C ALA A 206 5.04 -4.80 -4.62
N PHE A 207 4.50 -4.57 -5.81
CA PHE A 207 3.41 -5.37 -6.33
C PHE A 207 3.84 -6.79 -6.71
N ASP A 208 5.00 -6.96 -7.34
CA ASP A 208 5.51 -8.29 -7.70
C ASP A 208 5.70 -9.17 -6.46
N HIS A 209 6.35 -8.62 -5.43
CA HIS A 209 6.56 -9.32 -4.17
C HIS A 209 5.27 -9.50 -3.39
N LEU A 210 4.35 -8.53 -3.39
CA LEU A 210 3.06 -8.64 -2.69
C LEU A 210 2.29 -9.87 -3.19
N PHE A 211 2.21 -10.02 -4.52
CA PHE A 211 1.55 -11.17 -5.12
C PHE A 211 2.27 -12.48 -4.76
N ALA A 212 3.59 -12.54 -4.89
CA ALA A 212 4.37 -13.74 -4.59
C ALA A 212 4.21 -14.18 -3.12
N PHE A 213 4.42 -13.28 -2.15
CA PHE A 213 4.28 -13.57 -0.73
C PHE A 213 2.86 -13.95 -0.35
N THR A 214 1.87 -13.25 -0.88
CA THR A 214 0.46 -13.54 -0.55
C THR A 214 0.05 -14.88 -1.11
N SER A 215 0.47 -15.21 -2.33
CA SER A 215 0.23 -16.52 -2.95
C SER A 215 0.83 -17.65 -2.13
N PHE A 216 2.11 -17.52 -1.72
CA PHE A 216 2.78 -18.50 -0.87
C PHE A 216 2.08 -18.68 0.48
N ASN A 217 1.75 -17.58 1.17
CA ASN A 217 1.09 -17.61 2.46
C ASN A 217 -0.31 -18.25 2.37
N LEU A 218 -1.11 -17.88 1.37
CA LEU A 218 -2.43 -18.49 1.17
C LEU A 218 -2.34 -19.98 0.88
N GLU A 219 -1.42 -20.42 0.02
CA GLU A 219 -1.28 -21.83 -0.30
C GLU A 219 -0.87 -22.64 0.93
N SER A 220 -0.01 -22.09 1.80
CA SER A 220 0.36 -22.72 3.08
C SER A 220 -0.82 -22.89 4.06
N GLN A 221 -1.84 -22.04 3.92
CA GLN A 221 -3.05 -22.00 4.76
C GLN A 221 -4.25 -22.69 4.09
N ARG A 222 -4.09 -23.23 2.89
CA ARG A 222 -5.20 -23.69 2.03
C ARG A 222 -6.15 -24.68 2.70
N PHE A 223 -5.65 -25.50 3.62
CA PHE A 223 -6.44 -26.53 4.31
C PHE A 223 -6.95 -26.12 5.68
N ASP A 224 -6.49 -24.98 6.22
CA ASP A 224 -7.04 -24.44 7.47
C ASP A 224 -8.40 -23.77 7.23
N GLU A 225 -9.06 -23.35 8.31
CA GLU A 225 -10.40 -22.76 8.21
C GLU A 225 -10.39 -21.37 7.53
N ILE A 226 -9.36 -20.57 7.78
CA ILE A 226 -9.23 -19.21 7.25
C ILE A 226 -8.90 -19.26 5.76
N GLY A 227 -7.90 -20.06 5.38
CA GLY A 227 -7.52 -20.27 3.99
C GLY A 227 -8.66 -20.85 3.19
N ARG A 228 -9.36 -21.88 3.68
CA ARG A 228 -10.56 -22.42 2.99
C ARG A 228 -11.65 -21.37 2.81
N PHE A 229 -11.88 -20.51 3.80
CA PHE A 229 -12.84 -19.41 3.66
C PHE A 229 -12.42 -18.45 2.55
N LEU A 230 -11.16 -18.01 2.52
CA LEU A 230 -10.62 -17.07 1.52
C LEU A 230 -10.66 -17.66 0.11
N PHE A 231 -10.21 -18.91 -0.08
CA PHE A 231 -10.28 -19.61 -1.36
C PHE A 231 -11.73 -19.78 -1.84
N THR A 232 -12.66 -20.12 -0.94
CA THR A 232 -14.05 -20.36 -1.34
C THR A 232 -14.78 -19.06 -1.71
N ASN A 233 -14.48 -17.96 -1.03
CA ASN A 233 -15.31 -16.76 -1.08
C ASN A 233 -14.67 -15.56 -1.77
N LEU A 234 -13.34 -15.49 -1.87
CA LEU A 234 -12.65 -14.25 -2.29
C LEU A 234 -11.57 -14.47 -3.35
N VAL A 235 -10.67 -15.44 -3.17
CA VAL A 235 -9.50 -15.68 -4.02
C VAL A 235 -9.36 -17.17 -4.37
N PRO A 236 -10.30 -17.76 -5.15
CA PRO A 236 -10.31 -19.19 -5.46
C PRO A 236 -9.10 -19.68 -6.27
N ASP A 237 -8.43 -18.79 -6.98
CA ASP A 237 -7.25 -19.11 -7.77
C ASP A 237 -6.26 -17.93 -7.82
N LYS A 238 -5.12 -18.16 -8.47
CA LYS A 238 -4.06 -17.16 -8.63
C LYS A 238 -4.50 -15.93 -9.44
N TYR A 239 -5.47 -16.06 -10.34
CA TYR A 239 -5.94 -14.93 -11.14
C TYR A 239 -6.84 -14.03 -10.30
N GLU A 240 -7.74 -14.60 -9.51
CA GLU A 240 -8.55 -13.84 -8.54
C GLU A 240 -7.67 -13.19 -7.46
N LEU A 241 -6.61 -13.86 -7.03
CA LEU A 241 -5.61 -13.23 -6.16
C LEU A 241 -4.95 -12.03 -6.82
N ALA A 242 -4.50 -12.15 -8.07
CA ALA A 242 -3.90 -11.04 -8.80
C ALA A 242 -4.89 -9.87 -8.98
N VAL A 243 -6.14 -10.18 -9.33
CA VAL A 243 -7.24 -9.19 -9.38
C VAL A 243 -7.41 -8.49 -8.02
N PHE A 244 -7.40 -9.25 -6.92
CA PHE A 244 -7.57 -8.70 -5.58
C PHE A 244 -6.39 -7.82 -5.15
N CYS A 245 -5.16 -8.21 -5.47
CA CYS A 245 -3.97 -7.37 -5.24
C CYS A 245 -4.07 -6.05 -6.02
N LEU A 246 -4.45 -6.08 -7.31
CA LEU A 246 -4.66 -4.87 -8.11
C LEU A 246 -5.77 -3.98 -7.53
N GLN A 247 -6.87 -4.58 -7.07
CA GLN A 247 -7.97 -3.89 -6.41
C GLN A 247 -7.50 -3.20 -5.13
N MET A 248 -6.71 -3.86 -4.29
CA MET A 248 -6.18 -3.25 -3.06
C MET A 248 -5.16 -2.15 -3.35
N ALA A 249 -4.30 -2.32 -4.36
CA ALA A 249 -3.40 -1.25 -4.80
C ALA A 249 -4.18 -0.02 -5.32
N PHE A 250 -5.26 -0.23 -6.08
CA PHE A 250 -6.19 0.84 -6.48
C PHE A 250 -6.73 1.57 -5.26
N VAL A 251 -7.29 0.83 -4.30
CA VAL A 251 -7.89 1.41 -3.10
C VAL A 251 -6.84 2.21 -2.32
N TYR A 252 -5.66 1.64 -2.10
CA TYR A 252 -4.57 2.30 -1.40
C TYR A 252 -4.21 3.64 -2.05
N PHE A 253 -3.87 3.62 -3.35
CA PHE A 253 -3.45 4.84 -4.03
C PHE A 253 -4.57 5.87 -4.07
N TYR A 254 -5.83 5.46 -4.27
CA TYR A 254 -6.97 6.40 -4.24
C TYR A 254 -7.07 7.14 -2.89
N PHE A 255 -6.92 6.41 -1.78
CA PHE A 255 -7.03 6.98 -0.44
C PHE A 255 -5.82 7.84 -0.04
N MET A 256 -4.63 7.51 -0.54
CA MET A 256 -3.39 8.23 -0.24
C MET A 256 -3.10 9.39 -1.20
N ASP A 257 -3.96 9.64 -2.18
CA ASP A 257 -3.75 10.72 -3.13
C ASP A 257 -4.06 12.11 -2.55
N SER A 258 -3.43 13.12 -3.13
CA SER A 258 -3.84 14.51 -2.91
C SER A 258 -4.91 14.92 -3.93
N GLU A 259 -6.03 15.46 -3.48
CA GLU A 259 -7.14 15.90 -4.35
C GLU A 259 -6.74 16.97 -5.39
N SER A 260 -5.55 17.56 -5.27
CA SER A 260 -5.08 18.70 -6.06
C SER A 260 -4.26 18.38 -7.30
N TRP A 261 -4.00 17.11 -7.63
CA TRP A 261 -3.05 16.76 -8.70
C TRP A 261 -3.43 17.31 -10.10
N ARG A 262 -4.73 17.46 -10.38
CA ARG A 262 -5.24 18.04 -11.64
C ARG A 262 -4.91 19.53 -11.81
N ALA A 263 -4.58 20.21 -10.72
CA ALA A 263 -4.27 21.64 -10.73
C ALA A 263 -2.78 21.93 -11.01
N ARG A 264 -1.94 20.90 -11.13
CA ARG A 264 -0.49 21.01 -11.31
C ARG A 264 -0.04 20.30 -12.58
N SER A 265 1.03 20.80 -13.20
CA SER A 265 1.68 20.10 -14.31
C SER A 265 2.32 18.79 -13.81
N PRO A 266 2.40 17.72 -14.62
CA PRO A 266 3.12 16.50 -14.25
C PRO A 266 4.57 16.71 -13.79
N SER A 267 5.24 17.73 -14.35
CA SER A 267 6.59 18.14 -13.99
C SER A 267 6.71 18.79 -12.61
N GLU A 268 5.58 19.21 -12.02
CA GLU A 268 5.52 19.88 -10.71
C GLU A 268 5.12 18.92 -9.59
N TRP A 269 4.79 17.67 -9.92
CA TRP A 269 4.45 16.66 -8.94
C TRP A 269 5.67 16.28 -8.12
N THR A 270 5.53 16.37 -6.81
CA THR A 270 6.52 15.90 -5.84
C THR A 270 6.52 14.38 -5.80
N HIS A 271 5.31 13.80 -5.81
CA HIS A 271 5.06 12.37 -6.01
C HIS A 271 4.00 12.19 -7.11
N PRO A 272 4.09 11.16 -7.95
CA PRO A 272 3.08 10.92 -8.97
C PRO A 272 1.71 10.65 -8.31
N PRO A 273 0.62 11.21 -8.83
CA PRO A 273 -0.71 11.01 -8.25
C PRO A 273 -1.22 9.58 -8.50
N HIS A 274 -2.24 9.17 -7.75
CA HIS A 274 -2.80 7.81 -7.85
C HIS A 274 -3.11 7.33 -9.27
N PRO A 275 -3.73 8.12 -10.17
CA PRO A 275 -4.09 7.63 -11.50
C PRO A 275 -2.86 7.30 -12.32
N PHE A 276 -1.78 8.06 -12.08
CA PHE A 276 -0.52 7.89 -12.77
C PHE A 276 0.26 6.68 -12.25
N ARG A 277 0.36 6.53 -10.92
CA ARG A 277 0.96 5.33 -10.30
C ARG A 277 0.21 4.05 -10.71
N LEU A 278 -1.12 4.09 -10.73
CA LEU A 278 -1.95 2.99 -11.20
C LEU A 278 -1.69 2.67 -12.67
N GLN A 279 -1.68 3.68 -13.55
CA GLN A 279 -1.37 3.48 -14.96
C GLN A 279 0.01 2.82 -15.14
N ALA A 280 1.03 3.30 -14.42
CA ALA A 280 2.37 2.73 -14.48
C ALA A 280 2.40 1.27 -14.04
N LEU A 281 1.81 0.97 -12.89
CA LEU A 281 1.71 -0.38 -12.36
C LEU A 281 1.01 -1.33 -13.34
N TYR A 282 -0.09 -0.87 -13.95
CA TYR A 282 -0.84 -1.65 -14.91
C TYR A 282 -0.08 -1.90 -16.21
N MET A 283 0.69 -0.91 -16.70
CA MET A 283 1.54 -1.10 -17.86
C MET A 283 2.65 -2.11 -17.58
N ALA A 284 3.27 -2.04 -16.40
CA ALA A 284 4.26 -3.04 -15.95
C ALA A 284 3.64 -4.45 -15.88
N PHE A 285 2.45 -4.59 -15.29
CA PHE A 285 1.74 -5.86 -15.23
C PHE A 285 1.44 -6.44 -16.62
N LEU A 286 1.01 -5.61 -17.57
CA LEU A 286 0.72 -6.07 -18.93
C LEU A 286 2.01 -6.49 -19.68
N ALA A 287 3.08 -5.72 -19.53
CA ALA A 287 4.36 -5.96 -20.20
C ALA A 287 5.07 -7.20 -19.65
N ASP A 288 5.35 -7.20 -18.35
CA ASP A 288 6.22 -8.19 -17.73
C ASP A 288 5.42 -9.30 -17.04
N GLY A 289 4.20 -9.00 -16.60
CA GLY A 289 3.46 -9.84 -15.67
C GLY A 289 3.96 -9.63 -14.24
N PHE A 290 3.19 -10.12 -13.28
CA PHE A 290 3.61 -10.23 -11.89
C PHE A 290 3.40 -11.67 -11.43
N GLY A 291 4.40 -12.22 -10.75
CA GLY A 291 4.47 -13.65 -10.43
C GLY A 291 4.24 -14.57 -11.64
N SER A 292 3.44 -15.63 -11.42
CA SER A 292 3.20 -16.70 -12.40
C SER A 292 1.95 -16.51 -13.26
N ILE A 293 1.56 -15.26 -13.55
CA ILE A 293 0.40 -14.95 -14.39
C ILE A 293 0.77 -14.95 -15.88
N GLU A 294 0.14 -15.85 -16.62
CA GLU A 294 0.33 -16.10 -18.05
C GLU A 294 -0.11 -14.90 -18.90
N LYS A 295 0.60 -14.69 -20.01
CA LYS A 295 0.46 -13.49 -20.86
C LYS A 295 -0.96 -13.31 -21.39
N GLU A 296 -1.60 -14.41 -21.78
CA GLU A 296 -2.97 -14.47 -22.30
C GLU A 296 -4.04 -14.04 -21.28
N HIS A 297 -3.75 -14.13 -19.97
CA HIS A 297 -4.70 -13.79 -18.91
C HIS A 297 -4.50 -12.37 -18.35
N ARG A 298 -3.35 -11.73 -18.59
CA ARG A 298 -2.99 -10.41 -18.03
C ARG A 298 -4.03 -9.33 -18.36
N GLU A 299 -4.49 -9.24 -19.60
CA GLU A 299 -5.49 -8.22 -19.98
C GLU A 299 -6.81 -8.38 -19.21
N GLN A 300 -7.27 -9.62 -19.03
CA GLN A 300 -8.51 -9.89 -18.30
C GLN A 300 -8.36 -9.58 -16.80
N VAL A 301 -7.24 -10.01 -16.19
CA VAL A 301 -6.92 -9.71 -14.79
C VAL A 301 -6.85 -8.20 -14.56
N PHE A 302 -6.15 -7.48 -15.45
CA PHE A 302 -6.07 -6.03 -15.41
C PHE A 302 -7.46 -5.36 -15.46
N LYS A 303 -8.27 -5.67 -16.48
CA LYS A 303 -9.60 -5.06 -16.64
C LYS A 303 -10.46 -5.28 -15.40
N ARG A 304 -10.44 -6.50 -14.84
CA ARG A 304 -11.21 -6.83 -13.64
C ARG A 304 -10.66 -6.12 -12.40
N GLY A 305 -9.35 -6.06 -12.21
CA GLY A 305 -8.73 -5.32 -11.10
C GLY A 305 -9.15 -3.86 -11.06
N VAL A 306 -9.11 -3.16 -12.19
CA VAL A 306 -9.57 -1.76 -12.30
C VAL A 306 -11.06 -1.64 -11.99
N GLN A 307 -11.90 -2.48 -12.61
CA GLN A 307 -13.35 -2.43 -12.43
C GLN A 307 -13.76 -2.68 -10.98
N LEU A 308 -13.14 -3.66 -10.33
CA LEU A 308 -13.40 -3.98 -8.92
C LEU A 308 -12.84 -2.90 -7.99
N GLY A 309 -11.68 -2.31 -8.30
CA GLY A 309 -11.11 -1.17 -7.56
C GLY A 309 -12.08 0.01 -7.52
N ASP A 310 -12.54 0.46 -8.69
CA ASP A 310 -13.49 1.56 -8.83
C ASP A 310 -14.83 1.24 -8.13
N SER A 311 -15.37 0.02 -8.35
CA SER A 311 -16.60 -0.43 -7.67
C SER A 311 -16.47 -0.47 -6.14
N THR A 312 -15.26 -0.73 -5.62
CA THR A 312 -14.99 -0.71 -4.18
C THR A 312 -15.08 0.71 -3.64
N ILE A 313 -14.46 1.67 -4.33
CA ILE A 313 -14.52 3.09 -3.99
C ILE A 313 -15.97 3.59 -4.05
N GLU A 314 -16.71 3.27 -5.11
CA GLU A 314 -18.14 3.60 -5.24
C GLU A 314 -18.95 3.10 -4.05
N ARG A 315 -18.70 1.88 -3.58
CA ARG A 315 -19.42 1.31 -2.43
C ARG A 315 -19.02 1.91 -1.10
N ILE A 316 -17.74 2.24 -0.91
CA ILE A 316 -17.26 2.88 0.32
C ILE A 316 -17.91 4.25 0.50
N PHE A 317 -18.03 5.02 -0.59
CA PHE A 317 -18.50 6.41 -0.55
C PHE A 317 -19.96 6.62 -0.96
N GLY A 318 -20.60 5.63 -1.58
CA GLY A 318 -21.92 5.78 -2.18
C GLY A 318 -21.93 6.75 -3.37
N THR A 319 -20.79 6.94 -4.04
CA THR A 319 -20.63 7.85 -5.18
C THR A 319 -20.45 7.07 -6.47
N PRO A 320 -21.03 7.50 -7.60
CA PRO A 320 -20.88 6.79 -8.86
C PRO A 320 -19.42 6.58 -9.27
N ASN A 321 -19.14 5.41 -9.85
CA ASN A 321 -17.90 5.05 -10.53
C ASN A 321 -17.37 6.19 -11.42
N ASN A 322 -16.07 6.47 -11.34
CA ASN A 322 -15.44 7.55 -12.10
C ASN A 322 -14.13 7.12 -12.76
N LEU A 323 -14.24 6.25 -13.75
CA LEU A 323 -13.11 5.86 -14.62
C LEU A 323 -12.64 6.95 -15.59
N LYS A 324 -13.11 8.20 -15.47
CA LYS A 324 -12.64 9.30 -16.35
C LYS A 324 -11.13 9.52 -16.23
N TRP A 325 -10.55 9.21 -15.07
CA TRP A 325 -9.11 9.30 -14.87
C TRP A 325 -8.32 8.48 -15.90
N LEU A 326 -8.82 7.32 -16.35
CA LEU A 326 -8.14 6.51 -17.38
C LEU A 326 -8.04 7.26 -18.71
N SER A 327 -9.13 7.93 -19.10
CA SER A 327 -9.12 8.77 -20.31
C SER A 327 -8.28 10.03 -20.14
N GLU A 328 -8.25 10.62 -18.95
CA GLU A 328 -7.43 11.79 -18.63
C GLU A 328 -5.94 11.45 -18.75
N MET A 329 -5.51 10.30 -18.22
CA MET A 329 -4.13 9.79 -18.37
C MET A 329 -3.75 9.48 -19.83
N GLY A 330 -4.72 9.44 -20.74
CA GLY A 330 -4.50 9.32 -22.18
C GLY A 330 -4.18 10.63 -22.91
N GLN A 331 -4.23 11.78 -22.24
CA GLN A 331 -3.89 13.07 -22.82
C GLN A 331 -2.38 13.21 -23.08
N ASN A 332 -2.00 14.05 -24.05
CA ASN A 332 -0.61 14.15 -24.52
C ASN A 332 0.37 14.53 -23.41
N SER A 333 0.01 15.46 -22.52
CA SER A 333 0.88 15.88 -21.42
C SER A 333 1.28 14.73 -20.49
N TYR A 334 0.34 13.85 -20.12
CA TYR A 334 0.63 12.70 -19.26
C TYR A 334 1.42 11.61 -20.01
N LYS A 335 1.10 11.40 -21.30
CA LYS A 335 1.85 10.46 -22.16
C LYS A 335 3.32 10.88 -22.33
N GLU A 336 3.55 12.15 -22.69
CA GLU A 336 4.89 12.71 -22.83
C GLU A 336 5.68 12.56 -21.52
N HIS A 337 5.04 12.88 -20.38
CA HIS A 337 5.66 12.71 -19.06
C HIS A 337 5.99 11.24 -18.75
N PHE A 338 5.09 10.31 -19.05
CA PHE A 338 5.33 8.88 -18.89
C PHE A 338 6.48 8.38 -19.78
N GLU A 339 6.57 8.84 -21.02
CA GLU A 339 7.69 8.53 -21.92
C GLU A 339 9.03 9.08 -21.40
N MET A 340 9.02 10.26 -20.77
CA MET A 340 10.22 10.78 -20.09
C MET A 340 10.61 9.87 -18.92
N LEU A 341 9.67 9.52 -18.04
CA LEU A 341 9.93 8.61 -16.92
C LEU A 341 10.51 7.28 -17.38
N HIS A 342 9.90 6.67 -18.40
CA HIS A 342 10.33 5.40 -18.95
C HIS A 342 11.79 5.41 -19.42
N LYS A 343 12.29 6.54 -19.94
CA LYS A 343 13.71 6.70 -20.31
C LYS A 343 14.65 6.75 -19.11
N HIS A 344 14.16 7.15 -17.94
CA HIS A 344 14.93 7.23 -16.70
C HIS A 344 14.87 5.93 -15.88
N LEU A 345 13.80 5.13 -15.96
CA LEU A 345 13.64 3.89 -15.16
C LEU A 345 14.88 2.98 -15.16
N PRO A 346 15.56 2.68 -16.29
CA PRO A 346 16.70 1.77 -16.30
C PRO A 346 17.92 2.23 -15.48
N ARG A 347 18.02 3.52 -15.15
CA ARG A 347 19.12 4.07 -14.32
C ARG A 347 18.91 3.81 -12.84
N TRP A 348 17.66 3.60 -12.44
CA TRP A 348 17.25 3.50 -11.06
C TRP A 348 16.93 2.06 -10.67
N THR A 349 16.77 1.15 -11.64
CA THR A 349 16.70 -0.28 -11.34
C THR A 349 18.07 -0.85 -11.00
N ASN A 350 18.09 -1.78 -10.06
CA ASN A 350 19.24 -2.62 -9.79
C ASN A 350 18.99 -3.94 -10.54
N ILE A 351 19.85 -4.30 -11.50
CA ILE A 351 19.64 -5.42 -12.43
C ILE A 351 20.14 -6.75 -11.83
N GLU A 352 20.70 -6.73 -10.61
CA GLU A 352 20.92 -7.95 -9.84
C GLU A 352 19.56 -8.55 -9.42
N ARG A 353 18.85 -9.14 -10.39
CA ARG A 353 17.77 -10.09 -10.18
C ARG A 353 18.40 -11.29 -9.47
N ILE A 354 18.42 -11.26 -8.15
CA ILE A 354 18.38 -12.52 -7.41
C ILE A 354 17.02 -13.11 -7.74
N ALA A 355 17.03 -14.18 -8.54
CA ALA A 355 15.84 -14.99 -8.72
C ALA A 355 15.49 -15.59 -7.35
N TRP A 356 14.39 -15.13 -6.76
CA TRP A 356 13.81 -15.69 -5.55
C TRP A 356 12.79 -16.77 -5.90
#